data_AF-A0A843HFS0-F1
#
_entry.id   AF-A0A843HFS0-F1
#
_cell.length_a   1.000
_cell.length_b   1.000
_cell.length_c   1.000
_cell.angle_alpha   90.00
_cell.angle_beta   90.00
_cell.angle_gamma   90.00
#
_symmetry.space_group_name_H-M   'P 1'
#
loop_
_entity.id
_entity.type
_entity.pdbx_description
1 polymer ?
#
loop_
_entity_poly.entity_id
_entity_poly.type
_entity_poly.pdbx_seq_one_letter_code
_entity_poly.pdbx_strand_id
1 'polypeptide(L)'
;ESGNAYGLQIAGSNYGIEIIFKNVNITYNNVTATGTYAMGVGLSMTDNVYLYRNILKIYGQTNETNPNSYDNVPATTAGVCSLLGNNTRISEEMTYNVINGPDVIFNGMNNSLIDKGEFISDNDNFIFEDVENSNITNTDTVTTSKASVDLINSKNNIVKYNVFMADELFGNDAVVCDDASVDNIIESNYIGTDVEITPDFLVKDMLGTITATAVCDDESEVTGTFIFSIDGQEVLMATGSSASYDYTPTELNPLDVTVEFIPTSSEYYSSSTQSIIDVVEYGAVITMDDITADAGETVTLTANVKDVLGNVISKGKITFKINGKTVKDSQGKVIYAKVVDGVAQVDYTVAEEFAGKDIIITAIYSGSAGLPKTEGSSTLYVNEDEPFIEFENEPITTSVGQKVTFTVKVTGDVSKVVFKINGKTIKDDNGKVIYVKVVDGMASIDYVIPENMKAKEYTLTAVTTGNDRLTDEQTLTITA
;
A
#
# COMPACT_ATOMS: atom_id res chain seq x y z
N GLU A 1 29.64 10.17 1.95
CA GLU A 1 30.08 8.78 2.19
C GLU A 1 29.80 8.47 3.64
N SER A 2 28.84 7.59 3.91
CA SER A 2 28.57 7.11 5.26
C SER A 2 29.71 6.18 5.64
N GLY A 3 30.61 6.59 6.53
CA GLY A 3 31.71 5.74 7.01
C GLY A 3 31.24 4.66 8.00
N ASN A 4 32.11 4.30 8.94
CA ASN A 4 31.77 3.45 10.08
C ASN A 4 30.87 4.23 11.05
N ALA A 5 29.79 3.63 11.52
CA ALA A 5 28.90 4.20 12.53
C ALA A 5 28.80 3.25 13.73
N TYR A 6 29.18 3.72 14.91
CA TYR A 6 29.04 2.97 16.17
C TYR A 6 28.07 3.71 17.09
N GLY A 7 27.04 3.03 17.57
CA GLY A 7 26.15 3.55 18.59
C GLY A 7 26.85 3.66 19.94
N LEU A 8 27.36 2.53 20.44
CA LEU A 8 28.18 2.43 21.63
C LEU A 8 29.37 1.50 21.38
N GLN A 9 30.55 1.84 21.89
CA GLN A 9 31.72 0.98 21.85
C GLN A 9 32.43 0.95 23.22
N ILE A 10 32.74 -0.26 23.70
CA ILE A 10 33.56 -0.51 24.89
C ILE A 10 34.65 -1.49 24.48
N ALA A 11 35.86 -0.98 24.28
CA ALA A 11 36.95 -1.74 23.70
C ALA A 11 38.14 -1.83 24.66
N GLY A 12 38.40 -3.02 25.20
CA GLY A 12 39.63 -3.31 25.92
C GLY A 12 40.82 -3.50 24.97
N SER A 13 41.97 -3.85 25.53
CA SER A 13 43.21 -4.03 24.78
C SER A 13 44.02 -5.17 25.38
N ASN A 14 44.64 -5.98 24.54
CA ASN A 14 45.66 -6.95 24.93
C ASN A 14 47.07 -6.52 24.48
N TYR A 15 47.20 -5.34 23.86
CA TYR A 15 48.48 -4.82 23.39
C TYR A 15 49.22 -4.12 24.53
N GLY A 16 50.29 -4.77 25.01
CA GLY A 16 51.13 -4.25 26.09
C GLY A 16 50.56 -4.57 27.48
N ILE A 17 49.64 -3.73 27.97
CA ILE A 17 48.94 -3.96 29.25
C ILE A 17 47.52 -4.39 28.94
N GLU A 18 47.12 -5.54 29.49
CA GLU A 18 45.77 -6.06 29.35
C GLU A 18 44.76 -5.15 30.07
N ILE A 19 43.75 -4.71 29.33
CA ILE A 19 42.63 -3.90 29.83
C ILE A 19 41.36 -4.70 29.60
N ILE A 20 40.72 -5.11 30.69
CA ILE A 20 39.43 -5.80 30.69
C ILE A 20 38.39 -4.90 31.35
N PHE A 21 37.26 -4.70 30.68
CA PHE A 21 36.12 -3.97 31.25
C PHE A 21 35.20 -4.93 31.99
N LYS A 22 34.86 -4.61 33.24
CA LYS A 22 34.05 -5.49 34.09
C LYS A 22 32.75 -4.84 34.56
N ASN A 23 31.71 -5.64 34.71
CA ASN A 23 30.43 -5.24 35.31
C ASN A 23 29.76 -4.08 34.57
N VAL A 24 29.67 -4.21 33.24
CA VAL A 24 29.05 -3.21 32.38
C VAL A 24 27.55 -3.48 32.29
N ASN A 25 26.73 -2.44 32.46
CA ASN A 25 25.29 -2.53 32.27
C ASN A 25 24.86 -1.50 31.22
N ILE A 26 24.25 -1.96 30.13
CA ILE A 26 23.73 -1.14 29.04
C ILE A 26 22.24 -1.41 28.97
N THR A 27 21.44 -0.47 29.46
CA THR A 27 20.02 -0.73 29.72
C THR A 27 19.16 0.49 29.41
N TYR A 28 17.93 0.27 28.91
CA TYR A 28 16.98 1.35 28.57
C TYR A 28 17.50 2.35 27.53
N ASN A 29 18.32 1.90 26.58
CA ASN A 29 18.83 2.76 25.50
C ASN A 29 18.01 2.58 24.22
N ASN A 30 17.89 3.66 23.45
CA ASN A 30 17.41 3.64 22.08
C ASN A 30 18.55 4.10 21.18
N VAL A 31 19.13 3.16 20.43
CA VAL A 31 20.29 3.40 19.57
C VAL A 31 19.86 3.25 18.13
N THR A 32 20.12 4.28 17.33
CA THR A 32 19.96 4.24 15.88
C THR A 32 21.31 4.54 15.24
N ALA A 33 21.81 3.60 14.42
CA ALA A 33 23.06 3.76 13.69
C ALA A 33 22.84 3.55 12.19
N THR A 34 23.38 4.44 11.37
CA THR A 34 23.31 4.34 9.91
C THR A 34 24.70 4.59 9.33
N GLY A 35 25.21 3.64 8.55
CA GLY A 35 26.60 3.63 8.09
C GLY A 35 26.79 2.68 6.90
N THR A 36 27.97 2.68 6.30
CA THR A 36 28.34 1.53 5.45
C THR A 36 28.49 0.30 6.33
N TYR A 37 29.23 0.44 7.43
CA TYR A 37 29.34 -0.52 8.54
C TYR A 37 28.66 0.12 9.76
N ALA A 38 27.50 -0.40 10.18
CA ALA A 38 26.69 0.20 11.24
C ALA A 38 26.56 -0.75 12.44
N MET A 39 27.01 -0.34 13.61
CA MET A 39 27.00 -1.18 14.80
C MET A 39 26.21 -0.54 15.92
N GLY A 40 25.32 -1.29 16.56
CA GLY A 40 24.59 -0.84 17.74
C GLY A 40 25.51 -0.77 18.96
N VAL A 41 26.01 -1.92 19.41
CA VAL A 41 26.92 -2.05 20.54
C VAL A 41 28.13 -2.90 20.18
N GLY A 42 29.32 -2.31 20.23
CA GLY A 42 30.59 -3.01 20.06
C GLY A 42 31.30 -3.23 21.39
N LEU A 43 31.67 -4.47 21.69
CA LEU A 43 32.34 -4.87 22.93
C LEU A 43 33.62 -5.65 22.59
N SER A 44 34.72 -5.37 23.30
CA SER A 44 35.87 -6.27 23.29
C SER A 44 36.55 -6.36 24.66
N MET A 45 37.07 -7.55 24.97
CA MET A 45 37.79 -7.83 26.23
C MET A 45 36.95 -7.41 27.45
N THR A 46 35.71 -7.91 27.51
CA THR A 46 34.76 -7.61 28.59
C THR A 46 34.49 -8.83 29.47
N ASP A 47 34.17 -8.61 30.74
CA ASP A 47 33.78 -9.66 31.68
C ASP A 47 32.56 -9.21 32.49
N ASN A 48 31.47 -9.97 32.44
CA ASN A 48 30.19 -9.64 33.08
C ASN A 48 29.55 -8.37 32.49
N VAL A 49 28.90 -8.53 31.32
CA VAL A 49 28.14 -7.47 30.65
C VAL A 49 26.66 -7.82 30.63
N TYR A 50 25.78 -6.87 30.93
CA TYR A 50 24.33 -7.02 30.81
C TYR A 50 23.78 -6.00 29.81
N LEU A 51 23.10 -6.51 28.80
CA LEU A 51 22.31 -5.76 27.84
C LEU A 51 20.86 -6.19 28.01
N TYR A 52 20.01 -5.29 28.51
CA TYR A 52 18.57 -5.56 28.64
C TYR A 52 17.74 -4.30 28.40
N ARG A 53 16.53 -4.46 27.86
CA ARG A 53 15.60 -3.35 27.57
C ARG A 53 16.19 -2.27 26.65
N ASN A 54 16.95 -2.67 25.63
CA ASN A 54 17.45 -1.73 24.64
C ASN A 54 16.76 -1.93 23.29
N ILE A 55 16.57 -0.84 22.56
CA ILE A 55 16.07 -0.84 21.19
C ILE A 55 17.23 -0.49 20.28
N LEU A 56 17.63 -1.40 19.39
CA LEU A 56 18.73 -1.20 18.46
C LEU A 56 18.18 -1.22 17.03
N LYS A 57 18.26 -0.07 16.34
CA LYS A 57 17.82 0.10 14.95
C LYS A 57 19.02 0.41 14.06
N ILE A 58 19.49 -0.59 13.32
CA ILE A 58 20.80 -0.55 12.68
C ILE A 58 20.63 -0.70 11.18
N TYR A 59 21.14 0.29 10.44
CA TYR A 59 20.99 0.37 8.98
C TYR A 59 22.38 0.39 8.33
N GLY A 60 22.90 -0.79 8.00
CA GLY A 60 24.14 -0.96 7.26
C GLY A 60 23.91 -1.02 5.75
N GLN A 61 24.99 -0.83 4.97
CA GLN A 61 24.98 -1.05 3.52
C GLN A 61 25.61 -2.39 3.12
N THR A 62 26.29 -3.05 4.06
CA THR A 62 26.96 -4.34 3.86
C THR A 62 27.00 -5.10 5.18
N ASN A 63 27.00 -6.43 5.11
CA ASN A 63 27.25 -7.34 6.23
C ASN A 63 28.74 -7.72 6.37
N GLU A 64 29.61 -7.21 5.50
CA GLU A 64 31.04 -7.47 5.58
C GLU A 64 31.66 -6.74 6.79
N THR A 65 32.69 -7.34 7.37
CA THR A 65 33.55 -6.65 8.32
C THR A 65 34.61 -5.86 7.54
N ASN A 66 34.78 -4.58 7.87
CA ASN A 66 35.76 -3.70 7.25
C ASN A 66 37.18 -4.27 7.45
N PRO A 67 37.85 -4.74 6.38
CA PRO A 67 39.15 -5.41 6.49
C PRO A 67 40.29 -4.45 6.85
N ASN A 68 40.06 -3.14 6.77
CA ASN A 68 41.04 -2.11 7.07
C ASN A 68 40.82 -1.46 8.45
N SER A 69 39.91 -1.99 9.28
CA SER A 69 39.70 -1.47 10.62
C SER A 69 40.90 -1.77 11.52
N TYR A 70 41.39 -0.75 12.22
CA TYR A 70 42.38 -0.89 13.29
C TYR A 70 41.72 -0.88 14.69
N ASP A 71 40.39 -0.85 14.74
CA ASP A 71 39.64 -0.84 16.00
C ASP A 71 39.63 -2.23 16.62
N ASN A 72 39.74 -2.30 17.94
CA ASN A 72 39.68 -3.57 18.68
C ASN A 72 38.31 -4.26 18.55
N VAL A 73 37.27 -3.51 18.14
CA VAL A 73 36.03 -4.06 17.59
C VAL A 73 35.96 -3.60 16.14
N PRO A 74 36.33 -4.46 15.17
CA PRO A 74 36.32 -4.11 13.75
C PRO A 74 34.95 -3.60 13.31
N ALA A 75 34.94 -2.64 12.38
CA ALA A 75 33.68 -2.08 11.90
C ALA A 75 32.94 -3.13 11.09
N THR A 76 31.73 -3.45 11.49
CA THR A 76 30.82 -4.37 10.80
C THR A 76 29.39 -3.87 10.98
N THR A 77 28.45 -4.43 10.23
CA THR A 77 27.02 -4.18 10.46
C THR A 77 26.48 -5.23 11.42
N ALA A 78 26.11 -4.81 12.63
CA ALA A 78 25.50 -5.72 13.61
C ALA A 78 24.71 -4.96 14.69
N GLY A 79 23.73 -5.62 15.30
CA GLY A 79 23.08 -5.14 16.51
C GLY A 79 24.08 -5.04 17.65
N VAL A 80 24.62 -6.19 18.08
CA VAL A 80 25.67 -6.33 19.09
C VAL A 80 26.83 -7.13 18.50
N CYS A 81 28.05 -6.64 18.65
CA CYS A 81 29.26 -7.39 18.33
C CYS A 81 30.14 -7.45 19.57
N SER A 82 30.43 -8.66 20.08
CA SER A 82 31.22 -8.87 21.28
C SER A 82 32.37 -9.83 21.03
N LEU A 83 33.59 -9.37 21.31
CA LEU A 83 34.84 -10.07 20.96
C LEU A 83 35.67 -10.38 22.21
N LEU A 84 36.20 -11.61 22.29
CA LEU A 84 37.17 -12.04 23.31
C LEU A 84 36.70 -11.74 24.74
N GLY A 85 35.41 -11.96 25.02
CA GLY A 85 34.77 -11.61 26.28
C GLY A 85 34.24 -12.83 27.05
N ASN A 86 33.78 -12.57 28.27
CA ASN A 86 33.20 -13.57 29.14
C ASN A 86 31.90 -13.06 29.77
N ASN A 87 30.90 -13.92 29.85
CA ASN A 87 29.67 -13.67 30.59
C ASN A 87 28.93 -12.40 30.11
N THR A 88 28.73 -12.29 28.80
CA THR A 88 27.80 -11.30 28.21
C THR A 88 26.39 -11.87 28.25
N ARG A 89 25.45 -11.09 28.77
CA ARG A 89 24.04 -11.43 28.92
C ARG A 89 23.22 -10.46 28.10
N ILE A 90 22.60 -10.95 27.04
CA ILE A 90 21.61 -10.22 26.24
C ILE A 90 20.26 -10.80 26.65
N SER A 91 19.42 -10.00 27.30
CA SER A 91 18.17 -10.53 27.81
C SER A 91 17.06 -9.51 27.95
N GLU A 92 15.81 -9.98 27.98
CA GLU A 92 14.60 -9.22 28.33
C GLU A 92 14.36 -7.94 27.51
N GLU A 93 13.24 -7.92 26.75
CA GLU A 93 12.72 -6.71 26.09
C GLU A 93 13.78 -6.01 25.20
N MET A 94 14.70 -6.80 24.63
CA MET A 94 15.58 -6.30 23.58
C MET A 94 14.82 -6.35 22.27
N THR A 95 14.79 -5.23 21.55
CA THR A 95 14.19 -5.16 20.22
C THR A 95 15.27 -4.82 19.20
N TYR A 96 15.48 -5.73 18.26
CA TYR A 96 16.45 -5.55 17.19
C TYR A 96 15.75 -5.38 15.85
N ASN A 97 16.28 -4.47 15.06
CA ASN A 97 15.99 -4.39 13.63
C ASN A 97 17.30 -4.00 12.95
N VAL A 98 17.95 -5.01 12.35
CA VAL A 98 19.24 -4.86 11.69
C VAL A 98 19.07 -5.13 10.20
N ILE A 99 19.46 -4.16 9.38
CA ILE A 99 19.43 -4.24 7.92
C ILE A 99 20.85 -4.42 7.40
N ASN A 100 21.03 -5.41 6.53
CA ASN A 100 22.27 -5.94 5.97
C ASN A 100 23.28 -6.42 7.02
N GLY A 101 22.85 -7.11 8.08
CA GLY A 101 23.79 -7.67 9.05
C GLY A 101 23.14 -8.41 10.22
N PRO A 102 23.91 -9.23 10.95
CA PRO A 102 23.39 -10.06 12.04
C PRO A 102 22.96 -9.24 13.25
N ASP A 103 22.04 -9.78 14.05
CA ASP A 103 21.63 -9.14 15.30
C ASP A 103 22.72 -9.23 16.36
N VAL A 104 23.35 -10.40 16.50
CA VAL A 104 24.44 -10.63 17.46
C VAL A 104 25.59 -11.38 16.82
N ILE A 105 26.79 -10.82 16.95
CA ILE A 105 28.05 -11.51 16.66
C ILE A 105 28.79 -11.71 17.98
N PHE A 106 29.02 -12.97 18.35
CA PHE A 106 29.93 -13.34 19.42
C PHE A 106 31.14 -14.04 18.81
N ASN A 107 32.34 -13.50 19.05
CA ASN A 107 33.59 -14.13 18.62
C ASN A 107 34.54 -14.30 19.81
N GLY A 108 35.01 -15.53 20.05
CA GLY A 108 35.90 -15.85 21.17
C GLY A 108 35.26 -15.62 22.53
N MET A 109 33.94 -15.78 22.61
CA MET A 109 33.15 -15.51 23.82
C MET A 109 33.02 -16.76 24.69
N ASN A 110 32.93 -16.58 26.00
CA ASN A 110 32.70 -17.68 26.94
C ASN A 110 31.54 -17.38 27.90
N ASN A 111 30.86 -18.43 28.37
CA ASN A 111 29.86 -18.36 29.45
C ASN A 111 28.75 -17.33 29.24
N SER A 112 28.36 -17.04 28.00
CA SER A 112 27.41 -15.98 27.64
C SER A 112 25.98 -16.50 27.51
N LEU A 113 24.98 -15.61 27.50
CA LEU A 113 23.56 -15.98 27.40
C LEU A 113 22.82 -14.96 26.53
N ILE A 114 22.01 -15.47 25.63
CA ILE A 114 20.93 -14.75 24.95
C ILE A 114 19.63 -15.37 25.47
N ASP A 115 18.75 -14.58 26.09
CA ASP A 115 17.50 -15.07 26.69
C ASP A 115 16.34 -14.07 26.57
N LYS A 116 15.17 -14.48 26.08
CA LYS A 116 13.96 -13.61 26.04
C LYS A 116 14.14 -12.33 25.23
N GLY A 117 14.47 -12.47 23.96
CA GLY A 117 14.50 -11.37 23.00
C GLY A 117 13.77 -11.71 21.71
N GLU A 118 13.44 -10.66 20.96
CA GLU A 118 12.88 -10.74 19.61
C GLU A 118 13.90 -10.13 18.64
N PHE A 119 14.30 -10.92 17.66
CA PHE A 119 15.44 -10.61 16.78
C PHE A 119 15.00 -10.73 15.32
N ILE A 120 15.15 -9.64 14.58
CA ILE A 120 14.72 -9.56 13.19
C ILE A 120 15.87 -8.99 12.37
N SER A 121 16.35 -9.79 11.43
CA SER A 121 17.45 -9.44 10.54
C SER A 121 17.19 -9.96 9.13
N ASP A 122 17.73 -9.28 8.12
CA ASP A 122 17.81 -9.81 6.75
C ASP A 122 19.05 -10.72 6.53
N ASN A 123 19.79 -10.99 7.61
CA ASN A 123 20.96 -11.84 7.69
C ASN A 123 20.82 -12.81 8.89
N ASP A 124 21.81 -13.70 9.12
CA ASP A 124 21.72 -14.63 10.26
C ASP A 124 21.51 -13.85 11.56
N ASN A 125 20.58 -14.26 12.42
CA ASN A 125 20.35 -13.49 13.65
C ASN A 125 21.59 -13.57 14.56
N PHE A 126 22.18 -14.76 14.71
CA PHE A 126 23.30 -15.00 15.60
C PHE A 126 24.48 -15.67 14.88
N ILE A 127 25.65 -15.06 14.97
CA ILE A 127 26.92 -15.64 14.51
C ILE A 127 27.83 -15.86 15.72
N PHE A 128 28.10 -17.13 16.03
CA PHE A 128 28.94 -17.55 17.14
C PHE A 128 30.22 -18.21 16.59
N GLU A 129 31.32 -17.47 16.63
CA GLU A 129 32.65 -17.94 16.20
C GLU A 129 33.54 -18.16 17.43
N ASP A 130 34.17 -19.33 17.58
CA ASP A 130 35.01 -19.64 18.74
C ASP A 130 34.28 -19.43 20.10
N VAL A 131 32.97 -19.68 20.15
CA VAL A 131 32.16 -19.46 21.36
C VAL A 131 32.05 -20.74 22.16
N GLU A 132 32.23 -20.64 23.48
CA GLU A 132 32.11 -21.80 24.37
C GLU A 132 31.16 -21.57 25.56
N ASN A 133 30.53 -22.66 26.01
CA ASN A 133 29.74 -22.71 27.24
C ASN A 133 28.65 -21.63 27.31
N SER A 134 28.09 -21.23 26.16
CA SER A 134 27.13 -20.15 26.04
C SER A 134 25.76 -20.67 25.62
N ASN A 135 24.72 -19.95 26.01
CA ASN A 135 23.35 -20.42 25.84
C ASN A 135 22.51 -19.43 25.01
N ILE A 136 21.60 -19.95 24.20
CA ILE A 136 20.54 -19.20 23.53
C ILE A 136 19.22 -19.88 23.90
N THR A 137 18.36 -19.18 24.65
CA THR A 137 17.10 -19.74 25.17
C THR A 137 15.93 -18.78 25.09
N ASN A 138 14.70 -19.30 25.02
CA ASN A 138 13.46 -18.51 25.09
C ASN A 138 13.48 -17.29 24.15
N THR A 139 14.03 -17.45 22.95
CA THR A 139 14.28 -16.35 22.01
C THR A 139 13.52 -16.62 20.71
N ASP A 140 12.95 -15.55 20.14
CA ASP A 140 12.24 -15.60 18.88
C ASP A 140 13.06 -14.89 17.81
N THR A 141 13.30 -15.57 16.70
CA THR A 141 14.12 -15.02 15.61
C THR A 141 13.42 -15.16 14.27
N VAL A 142 13.45 -14.11 13.47
CA VAL A 142 13.03 -14.11 12.08
C VAL A 142 14.18 -13.62 11.21
N THR A 143 14.52 -14.39 10.19
CA THR A 143 15.52 -14.00 9.19
C THR A 143 15.21 -14.48 7.78
N THR A 144 15.66 -13.70 6.79
CA THR A 144 15.68 -14.11 5.38
C THR A 144 16.97 -14.82 4.98
N SER A 145 17.87 -15.07 5.92
CA SER A 145 19.08 -15.87 5.70
C SER A 145 18.79 -17.36 5.82
N LYS A 146 19.78 -18.19 5.49
CA LYS A 146 19.66 -19.65 5.56
C LYS A 146 19.62 -20.18 6.98
N ALA A 147 20.19 -19.47 7.94
CA ALA A 147 20.25 -19.90 9.33
C ALA A 147 19.83 -18.76 10.27
N SER A 148 19.19 -19.10 11.38
CA SER A 148 19.01 -18.16 12.49
C SER A 148 20.28 -18.12 13.35
N VAL A 149 20.99 -19.24 13.46
CA VAL A 149 22.20 -19.36 14.29
C VAL A 149 23.29 -20.10 13.54
N ASP A 150 24.45 -19.46 13.40
CA ASP A 150 25.67 -20.08 12.89
C ASP A 150 26.65 -20.36 14.03
N LEU A 151 26.98 -21.63 14.24
CA LEU A 151 28.04 -22.09 15.14
C LEU A 151 29.29 -22.45 14.33
N ILE A 152 30.34 -21.66 14.52
CA ILE A 152 31.62 -21.79 13.82
C ILE A 152 32.71 -22.06 14.85
N ASN A 153 33.39 -23.21 14.76
CA ASN A 153 34.40 -23.67 15.73
C ASN A 153 33.98 -23.51 17.21
N SER A 154 32.69 -23.69 17.48
CA SER A 154 32.08 -23.38 18.77
C SER A 154 31.75 -24.67 19.53
N LYS A 155 31.83 -24.66 20.87
CA LYS A 155 31.65 -25.89 21.66
C LYS A 155 30.94 -25.74 23.00
N ASN A 156 30.28 -26.81 23.44
CA ASN A 156 29.55 -26.85 24.72
C ASN A 156 28.47 -25.76 24.84
N ASN A 157 27.95 -25.26 23.71
CA ASN A 157 26.86 -24.31 23.73
C ASN A 157 25.50 -25.02 23.80
N ILE A 158 24.49 -24.33 24.32
CA ILE A 158 23.13 -24.87 24.43
C ILE A 158 22.15 -23.92 23.72
N VAL A 159 21.49 -24.42 22.69
CA VAL A 159 20.48 -23.70 21.92
C VAL A 159 19.16 -24.45 22.05
N LYS A 160 18.25 -23.94 22.89
CA LYS A 160 16.98 -24.62 23.19
C LYS A 160 15.85 -23.69 23.60
N TYR A 161 14.62 -24.16 23.42
CA TYR A 161 13.40 -23.44 23.76
C TYR A 161 13.26 -22.11 23.02
N ASN A 162 13.71 -22.07 21.77
CA ASN A 162 13.61 -20.90 20.91
C ASN A 162 12.59 -21.13 19.80
N VAL A 163 12.04 -20.06 19.21
CA VAL A 163 11.26 -20.13 17.97
C VAL A 163 12.12 -19.54 16.86
N PHE A 164 12.53 -20.38 15.91
CA PHE A 164 13.46 -19.96 14.86
C PHE A 164 12.82 -20.10 13.49
N MET A 165 12.75 -18.98 12.77
CA MET A 165 12.34 -18.88 11.39
C MET A 165 13.50 -18.31 10.56
N ALA A 166 14.10 -19.14 9.71
CA ALA A 166 15.00 -18.74 8.65
C ALA A 166 14.31 -18.93 7.29
N ASP A 167 15.02 -18.69 6.18
CA ASP A 167 14.46 -18.76 4.81
C ASP A 167 13.82 -20.14 4.51
N GLU A 168 14.61 -21.21 4.55
CA GLU A 168 14.14 -22.57 4.26
C GLU A 168 14.23 -23.51 5.48
N LEU A 169 14.73 -23.01 6.63
CA LEU A 169 15.02 -23.81 7.82
C LEU A 169 14.27 -23.25 9.03
N PHE A 170 13.75 -24.15 9.88
CA PHE A 170 12.91 -23.80 11.02
C PHE A 170 13.28 -24.62 12.26
N GLY A 171 12.97 -24.10 13.44
CA GLY A 171 13.21 -24.81 14.70
C GLY A 171 14.68 -25.23 14.85
N ASN A 172 14.95 -26.52 15.08
CA ASN A 172 16.33 -27.01 15.24
C ASN A 172 17.15 -26.92 13.94
N ASP A 173 16.52 -27.05 12.77
CA ASP A 173 17.22 -27.06 11.49
C ASP A 173 17.77 -25.67 11.14
N ALA A 174 17.21 -24.60 11.72
CA ALA A 174 17.69 -23.22 11.57
C ALA A 174 19.01 -22.94 12.32
N VAL A 175 19.58 -23.94 13.03
CA VAL A 175 20.88 -23.85 13.69
C VAL A 175 21.92 -24.64 12.89
N VAL A 176 22.84 -23.93 12.25
CA VAL A 176 23.89 -24.54 11.42
C VAL A 176 25.20 -24.64 12.21
N CYS A 177 25.86 -25.79 12.09
CA CYS A 177 27.14 -26.07 12.75
C CYS A 177 28.18 -26.50 11.71
N ASP A 178 29.38 -25.96 11.80
CA ASP A 178 30.52 -26.46 11.04
C ASP A 178 31.15 -27.73 11.66
N ASP A 179 32.00 -28.42 10.90
CA ASP A 179 32.66 -29.66 11.35
C ASP A 179 33.56 -29.48 12.58
N ALA A 180 34.01 -28.24 12.85
CA ALA A 180 34.84 -27.91 13.99
C ALA A 180 34.01 -27.68 15.27
N SER A 181 32.72 -27.40 15.13
CA SER A 181 31.80 -27.20 16.24
C SER A 181 31.39 -28.52 16.87
N VAL A 182 31.69 -28.69 18.16
CA VAL A 182 31.55 -29.98 18.87
C VAL A 182 30.88 -29.81 20.22
N ASP A 183 30.22 -30.87 20.72
CA ASP A 183 29.59 -30.90 22.04
C ASP A 183 28.50 -29.82 22.26
N ASN A 184 27.96 -29.22 21.19
CA ASN A 184 26.82 -28.32 21.28
C ASN A 184 25.51 -29.12 21.42
N ILE A 185 24.56 -28.59 22.17
CA ILE A 185 23.22 -29.16 22.36
C ILE A 185 22.20 -28.28 21.65
N ILE A 186 21.55 -28.83 20.64
CA ILE A 186 20.52 -28.17 19.84
C ILE A 186 19.27 -29.04 19.92
N GLU A 187 18.31 -28.63 20.74
CA GLU A 187 17.09 -29.40 20.96
C GLU A 187 15.95 -28.48 21.39
N SER A 188 14.71 -28.92 21.18
CA SER A 188 13.52 -28.17 21.60
C SER A 188 13.51 -26.72 21.08
N ASN A 189 14.04 -26.46 19.89
CA ASN A 189 13.77 -25.24 19.14
C ASN A 189 12.60 -25.53 18.20
N TYR A 190 11.65 -24.60 18.18
CA TYR A 190 10.32 -24.78 17.64
C TYR A 190 10.11 -24.00 16.35
N ILE A 191 9.18 -24.49 15.54
CA ILE A 191 8.62 -23.80 14.39
C ILE A 191 7.44 -22.95 14.87
N GLY A 192 7.33 -21.71 14.39
CA GLY A 192 6.22 -20.83 14.70
C GLY A 192 4.90 -21.38 14.16
N THR A 193 3.80 -21.04 14.83
CA THR A 193 2.46 -21.31 14.32
C THR A 193 1.60 -20.07 14.44
N ASP A 194 0.80 -19.80 13.41
CA ASP A 194 -0.22 -18.76 13.43
C ASP A 194 -1.61 -19.38 13.27
N VAL A 195 -2.63 -18.67 13.74
CA VAL A 195 -4.03 -19.09 13.64
C VAL A 195 -4.82 -18.01 12.93
N GLU A 196 -5.33 -18.34 11.75
CA GLU A 196 -6.25 -17.49 11.02
C GLU A 196 -7.69 -17.71 11.50
N ILE A 197 -8.40 -16.63 11.86
CA ILE A 197 -9.79 -16.68 12.33
C ILE A 197 -10.68 -15.99 11.28
N THR A 198 -11.73 -16.69 10.85
CA THR A 198 -12.75 -16.19 9.91
C THR A 198 -14.15 -16.44 10.47
N PRO A 199 -15.20 -15.71 10.04
CA PRO A 199 -15.18 -14.53 9.18
C PRO A 199 -14.88 -13.23 9.96
N ASP A 200 -14.70 -12.11 9.24
CA ASP A 200 -14.52 -10.78 9.86
C ASP A 200 -15.81 -10.21 10.47
N PHE A 201 -16.97 -10.70 10.04
CA PHE A 201 -18.25 -10.30 10.60
C PHE A 201 -19.28 -11.43 10.64
N LEU A 202 -20.22 -11.32 11.56
CA LEU A 202 -21.43 -12.13 11.64
C LEU A 202 -22.67 -11.25 11.49
N VAL A 203 -23.79 -11.87 11.12
CA VAL A 203 -25.07 -11.17 10.97
C VAL A 203 -25.97 -11.48 12.16
N LYS A 204 -26.50 -10.43 12.78
CA LYS A 204 -27.42 -10.54 13.91
C LYS A 204 -28.60 -11.46 13.58
N ASP A 205 -28.96 -12.31 14.53
CA ASP A 205 -30.08 -13.26 14.47
C ASP A 205 -29.95 -14.32 13.36
N MET A 206 -28.77 -14.46 12.75
CA MET A 206 -28.44 -15.49 11.76
C MET A 206 -27.32 -16.40 12.26
N LEU A 207 -27.43 -17.69 11.95
CA LEU A 207 -26.35 -18.65 12.22
C LEU A 207 -25.17 -18.35 11.28
N GLY A 208 -23.99 -18.13 11.87
CA GLY A 208 -22.72 -18.15 11.15
C GLY A 208 -21.74 -19.11 11.81
N THR A 209 -20.63 -19.34 11.14
CA THR A 209 -19.62 -20.32 11.55
C THR A 209 -18.28 -19.61 11.66
N ILE A 210 -17.73 -19.54 12.87
CA ILE A 210 -16.39 -19.04 13.12
C ILE A 210 -15.42 -20.20 12.88
N THR A 211 -14.43 -20.03 12.03
CA THR A 211 -13.42 -21.06 11.73
C THR A 211 -12.04 -20.54 12.07
N ALA A 212 -11.28 -21.37 12.79
CA ALA A 212 -9.86 -21.17 13.04
C ALA A 212 -9.06 -22.21 12.26
N THR A 213 -8.03 -21.77 11.55
CA THR A 213 -7.10 -22.64 10.80
C THR A 213 -5.68 -22.36 11.30
N ALA A 214 -4.95 -23.41 11.66
CA ALA A 214 -3.57 -23.26 12.11
C ALA A 214 -2.59 -23.54 10.97
N VAL A 215 -1.63 -22.64 10.78
CA VAL A 215 -0.55 -22.75 9.79
C VAL A 215 0.80 -22.54 10.47
N CYS A 216 1.88 -23.03 9.87
CA CYS A 216 3.24 -22.68 10.28
C CYS A 216 3.85 -21.61 9.36
N ASP A 217 5.08 -21.22 9.66
CA ASP A 217 5.83 -20.14 9.01
C ASP A 217 5.95 -20.30 7.47
N ASP A 218 5.80 -21.52 6.92
CA ASP A 218 5.79 -21.82 5.49
C ASP A 218 4.38 -21.91 4.87
N GLU A 219 3.35 -21.45 5.60
CA GLU A 219 1.92 -21.53 5.27
C GLU A 219 1.34 -22.96 5.23
N SER A 220 2.09 -23.99 5.64
CA SER A 220 1.56 -25.37 5.73
C SER A 220 0.62 -25.54 6.92
N GLU A 221 -0.44 -26.35 6.75
CA GLU A 221 -1.39 -26.65 7.82
C GLU A 221 -0.76 -27.43 8.98
N VAL A 222 -1.02 -27.00 10.22
CA VAL A 222 -0.54 -27.66 11.45
C VAL A 222 -1.69 -28.31 12.21
N THR A 223 -1.56 -29.58 12.55
CA THR A 223 -2.58 -30.28 13.35
C THR A 223 -2.37 -30.10 14.85
N GLY A 224 -3.41 -29.70 15.57
CA GLY A 224 -3.36 -29.47 17.01
C GLY A 224 -4.75 -29.45 17.66
N THR A 225 -4.78 -28.94 18.88
CA THR A 225 -6.00 -28.67 19.65
C THR A 225 -6.28 -27.18 19.63
N PHE A 226 -7.47 -26.79 19.20
CA PHE A 226 -8.00 -25.43 19.25
C PHE A 226 -8.89 -25.28 20.48
N ILE A 227 -8.70 -24.20 21.22
CA ILE A 227 -9.52 -23.80 22.37
C ILE A 227 -10.10 -22.42 22.05
N PHE A 228 -11.39 -22.37 21.71
CA PHE A 228 -12.10 -21.13 21.40
C PHE A 228 -12.62 -20.48 22.67
N SER A 229 -12.38 -19.18 22.80
CA SER A 229 -13.05 -18.32 23.77
C SER A 229 -13.77 -17.18 23.06
N ILE A 230 -15.01 -16.91 23.43
CA ILE A 230 -15.79 -15.75 22.99
C ILE A 230 -16.06 -14.88 24.20
N ASP A 231 -15.68 -13.60 24.13
CA ASP A 231 -15.78 -12.63 25.23
C ASP A 231 -15.15 -13.14 26.54
N GLY A 232 -14.02 -13.86 26.40
CA GLY A 232 -13.27 -14.46 27.51
C GLY A 232 -13.85 -15.76 28.08
N GLN A 233 -14.92 -16.31 27.50
CA GLN A 233 -15.50 -17.59 27.92
C GLN A 233 -15.16 -18.70 26.91
N GLU A 234 -14.55 -19.80 27.39
CA GLU A 234 -14.32 -21.00 26.58
C GLU A 234 -15.64 -21.59 26.07
N VAL A 235 -15.76 -21.80 24.76
CA VAL A 235 -16.97 -22.31 24.08
C VAL A 235 -16.75 -23.62 23.34
N LEU A 236 -15.53 -23.92 22.90
CA LEU A 236 -15.21 -25.12 22.13
C LEU A 236 -13.77 -25.56 22.38
N MET A 237 -13.58 -26.87 22.49
CA MET A 237 -12.28 -27.52 22.37
C MET A 237 -12.37 -28.58 21.27
N ALA A 238 -11.52 -28.49 20.25
CA ALA A 238 -11.55 -29.37 19.08
C ALA A 238 -10.14 -29.66 18.57
N THR A 239 -9.96 -30.76 17.84
CA THR A 239 -8.66 -31.15 17.29
C THR A 239 -8.73 -31.24 15.77
N GLY A 240 -7.67 -30.83 15.06
CA GLY A 240 -7.59 -30.86 13.60
C GLY A 240 -6.50 -29.92 13.09
N SER A 241 -6.42 -29.72 11.78
CA SER A 241 -5.73 -28.54 11.19
C SER A 241 -6.59 -27.29 11.16
N SER A 242 -7.90 -27.47 11.33
CA SER A 242 -8.86 -26.40 11.54
C SER A 242 -9.96 -26.85 12.51
N ALA A 243 -10.67 -25.89 13.09
CA ALA A 243 -11.82 -26.11 13.92
C ALA A 243 -12.86 -25.01 13.69
N SER A 244 -14.13 -25.37 13.82
CA SER A 244 -15.24 -24.45 13.56
C SER A 244 -16.25 -24.45 14.70
N TYR A 245 -16.78 -23.27 15.02
CA TYR A 245 -17.80 -23.05 16.03
C TYR A 245 -18.98 -22.27 15.42
N ASP A 246 -20.16 -22.89 15.42
CA ASP A 246 -21.40 -22.27 14.97
C ASP A 246 -21.94 -21.33 16.05
N TYR A 247 -22.20 -20.07 15.68
CA TYR A 247 -22.67 -19.02 16.59
C TYR A 247 -23.78 -18.18 15.96
N THR A 248 -24.76 -17.78 16.77
CA THR A 248 -25.86 -16.88 16.36
C THR A 248 -25.85 -15.66 17.28
N PRO A 249 -25.29 -14.52 16.84
CA PRO A 249 -25.26 -13.32 17.66
C PRO A 249 -26.68 -12.73 17.80
N THR A 250 -27.04 -12.27 18.99
CA THR A 250 -28.35 -11.65 19.27
C THR A 250 -28.28 -10.15 19.54
N GLU A 251 -27.08 -9.59 19.62
CA GLU A 251 -26.81 -8.17 19.89
C GLU A 251 -25.82 -7.63 18.84
N LEU A 252 -25.85 -6.33 18.58
CA LEU A 252 -24.97 -5.67 17.59
C LEU A 252 -23.58 -5.30 18.15
N ASN A 253 -23.15 -5.99 19.20
CA ASN A 253 -21.84 -5.76 19.78
C ASN A 253 -20.81 -6.63 19.05
N PRO A 254 -19.61 -6.10 18.72
CA PRO A 254 -18.52 -6.93 18.23
C PRO A 254 -18.17 -8.03 19.23
N LEU A 255 -17.77 -9.18 18.72
CA LEU A 255 -17.35 -10.34 19.51
C LEU A 255 -15.82 -10.36 19.64
N ASP A 256 -15.33 -10.53 20.86
CA ASP A 256 -13.92 -10.78 21.10
C ASP A 256 -13.65 -12.29 21.04
N VAL A 257 -13.05 -12.76 19.94
CA VAL A 257 -12.74 -14.17 19.72
C VAL A 257 -11.27 -14.40 19.96
N THR A 258 -10.94 -15.23 20.94
CA THR A 258 -9.58 -15.70 21.20
C THR A 258 -9.50 -17.19 20.90
N VAL A 259 -8.46 -17.63 20.20
CA VAL A 259 -8.20 -19.05 19.93
C VAL A 259 -6.80 -19.37 20.41
N GLU A 260 -6.70 -20.24 21.41
CA GLU A 260 -5.44 -20.87 21.81
C GLU A 260 -5.25 -22.15 21.00
N PHE A 261 -4.07 -22.32 20.42
CA PHE A 261 -3.71 -23.47 19.62
C PHE A 261 -2.52 -24.22 20.23
N ILE A 262 -2.73 -25.51 20.48
CA ILE A 262 -1.72 -26.42 21.05
C ILE A 262 -1.40 -27.49 19.99
N PRO A 263 -0.24 -27.41 19.32
CA PRO A 263 0.14 -28.38 18.30
C PRO A 263 0.22 -29.81 18.84
N THR A 264 -0.04 -30.79 17.97
CA THR A 264 0.11 -32.21 18.32
C THR A 264 1.58 -32.64 18.32
N SER A 265 2.37 -32.11 17.37
CA SER A 265 3.82 -32.35 17.30
C SER A 265 4.57 -31.36 18.20
N SER A 266 5.57 -31.87 18.93
CA SER A 266 6.44 -31.06 19.80
C SER A 266 7.46 -30.20 19.05
N GLU A 267 7.50 -30.28 17.72
CA GLU A 267 8.33 -29.43 16.87
C GLU A 267 7.74 -28.03 16.70
N TYR A 268 6.44 -27.87 16.91
CA TYR A 268 5.74 -26.59 16.77
C TYR A 268 5.51 -25.95 18.14
N TYR A 269 5.55 -24.62 18.16
CA TYR A 269 5.23 -23.85 19.36
C TYR A 269 3.71 -23.62 19.47
N SER A 270 3.19 -23.49 20.69
CA SER A 270 1.80 -23.10 20.90
C SER A 270 1.59 -21.62 20.61
N SER A 271 0.45 -21.25 20.03
CA SER A 271 0.10 -19.86 19.75
C SER A 271 -1.27 -19.48 20.29
N SER A 272 -1.54 -18.18 20.32
CA SER A 272 -2.84 -17.63 20.69
C SER A 272 -3.12 -16.40 19.83
N THR A 273 -4.26 -16.42 19.14
CA THR A 273 -4.68 -15.32 18.27
C THR A 273 -6.00 -14.75 18.77
N GLN A 274 -6.07 -13.42 18.76
CA GLN A 274 -7.29 -12.66 19.07
C GLN A 274 -7.79 -11.97 17.81
N SER A 275 -9.09 -12.09 17.54
CA SER A 275 -9.78 -11.39 16.45
C SER A 275 -11.07 -10.77 16.97
N ILE A 276 -11.37 -9.56 16.49
CA ILE A 276 -12.64 -8.89 16.75
C ILE A 276 -13.54 -9.12 15.55
N ILE A 277 -14.64 -9.85 15.75
CA ILE A 277 -15.64 -10.14 14.72
C ILE A 277 -16.79 -9.15 14.88
N ASP A 278 -17.02 -8.32 13.87
CA ASP A 278 -18.12 -7.35 13.89
C ASP A 278 -19.47 -8.07 13.81
N VAL A 279 -20.48 -7.55 14.50
CA VAL A 279 -21.87 -8.02 14.32
C VAL A 279 -22.69 -6.93 13.64
N VAL A 280 -23.19 -7.25 12.45
CA VAL A 280 -23.93 -6.31 11.60
C VAL A 280 -25.41 -6.67 11.49
N GLU A 281 -26.25 -5.69 11.16
CA GLU A 281 -27.63 -5.96 10.78
C GLU A 281 -27.70 -6.62 9.40
N TYR A 282 -28.66 -7.53 9.21
CA TYR A 282 -28.98 -8.04 7.89
C TYR A 282 -29.53 -6.91 7.01
N GLY A 283 -28.84 -6.64 5.90
CA GLY A 283 -29.11 -5.48 5.05
C GLY A 283 -28.78 -5.72 3.59
N ALA A 284 -29.18 -4.77 2.76
CA ALA A 284 -28.72 -4.70 1.37
C ALA A 284 -27.47 -3.81 1.30
N VAL A 285 -26.59 -4.15 0.37
CA VAL A 285 -25.39 -3.40 -0.02
C VAL A 285 -25.55 -3.03 -1.49
N ILE A 286 -25.33 -1.75 -1.80
CA ILE A 286 -25.39 -1.24 -3.18
C ILE A 286 -23.98 -0.83 -3.61
N THR A 287 -23.53 -1.35 -4.75
CA THR A 287 -22.32 -0.88 -5.43
C THR A 287 -22.64 -0.35 -6.82
N MET A 288 -21.89 0.65 -7.25
CA MET A 288 -22.02 1.30 -8.55
C MET A 288 -20.63 1.67 -9.04
N ASP A 289 -20.41 1.55 -10.34
CA ASP A 289 -19.19 2.02 -10.96
C ASP A 289 -19.31 3.53 -11.28
N ASP A 290 -18.17 4.20 -11.35
CA ASP A 290 -18.11 5.55 -11.88
C ASP A 290 -18.39 5.54 -13.39
N ILE A 291 -18.95 6.63 -13.89
CA ILE A 291 -19.32 6.79 -15.30
C ILE A 291 -18.57 8.00 -15.85
N THR A 292 -18.07 7.92 -17.08
CA THR A 292 -17.58 9.07 -17.84
C THR A 292 -18.47 9.27 -19.06
N ALA A 293 -18.88 10.51 -19.33
CA ALA A 293 -19.79 10.83 -20.43
C ALA A 293 -19.65 12.27 -20.91
N ASP A 294 -20.15 12.56 -22.09
CA ASP A 294 -20.31 13.93 -22.57
C ASP A 294 -21.64 14.53 -22.11
N ALA A 295 -21.70 15.86 -22.04
CA ALA A 295 -22.96 16.58 -21.87
C ALA A 295 -23.94 16.24 -23.01
N GLY A 296 -25.22 16.02 -22.68
CA GLY A 296 -26.24 15.61 -23.65
C GLY A 296 -26.24 14.11 -23.99
N GLU A 297 -25.20 13.35 -23.63
CA GLU A 297 -25.14 11.90 -23.82
C GLU A 297 -26.17 11.19 -22.91
N THR A 298 -26.74 10.08 -23.37
CA THR A 298 -27.57 9.21 -22.53
C THR A 298 -26.77 8.02 -22.04
N VAL A 299 -26.62 7.93 -20.71
CA VAL A 299 -25.90 6.86 -20.02
C VAL A 299 -26.85 5.94 -19.27
N THR A 300 -26.45 4.69 -19.05
CA THR A 300 -27.21 3.75 -18.21
C THR A 300 -26.64 3.74 -16.80
N LEU A 301 -27.39 4.28 -15.84
CA LEU A 301 -27.06 4.19 -14.41
C LEU A 301 -27.32 2.76 -13.94
N THR A 302 -26.30 2.10 -13.41
CA THR A 302 -26.39 0.70 -12.94
C THR A 302 -26.10 0.62 -11.45
N ALA A 303 -27.04 0.04 -10.69
CA ALA A 303 -26.86 -0.30 -9.29
C ALA A 303 -26.85 -1.81 -9.12
N ASN A 304 -25.75 -2.34 -8.57
CA ASN A 304 -25.61 -3.73 -8.16
C ASN A 304 -26.05 -3.87 -6.70
N VAL A 305 -26.97 -4.78 -6.42
CA VAL A 305 -27.64 -4.92 -5.12
C VAL A 305 -27.49 -6.35 -4.62
N LYS A 306 -26.73 -6.51 -3.54
CA LYS A 306 -26.52 -7.78 -2.84
C LYS A 306 -26.92 -7.64 -1.37
N ASP A 307 -27.14 -8.72 -0.65
CA ASP A 307 -27.19 -8.66 0.81
C ASP A 307 -25.78 -8.52 1.40
N VAL A 308 -25.69 -8.28 2.71
CA VAL A 308 -24.40 -8.17 3.42
C VAL A 308 -23.53 -9.43 3.30
N LEU A 309 -24.13 -10.59 3.02
CA LEU A 309 -23.45 -11.87 2.82
C LEU A 309 -23.02 -12.10 1.36
N GLY A 310 -23.26 -11.13 0.47
CA GLY A 310 -22.90 -11.18 -0.94
C GLY A 310 -23.90 -11.93 -1.84
N ASN A 311 -25.04 -12.38 -1.31
CA ASN A 311 -26.07 -13.03 -2.12
C ASN A 311 -26.84 -12.00 -2.95
N VAL A 312 -27.26 -12.42 -4.14
CA VAL A 312 -28.02 -11.58 -5.07
C VAL A 312 -29.43 -11.31 -4.55
N ILE A 313 -29.85 -10.04 -4.57
CA ILE A 313 -31.23 -9.63 -4.25
C ILE A 313 -32.01 -9.41 -5.55
N SER A 314 -33.08 -10.17 -5.79
CA SER A 314 -33.95 -10.03 -6.99
C SER A 314 -35.32 -9.39 -6.70
N LYS A 315 -35.45 -8.66 -5.58
CA LYS A 315 -36.71 -8.00 -5.18
C LYS A 315 -36.44 -6.58 -4.71
N GLY A 316 -37.45 -5.72 -4.86
CA GLY A 316 -37.40 -4.33 -4.45
C GLY A 316 -37.21 -3.37 -5.61
N LYS A 317 -37.00 -2.09 -5.28
CA LYS A 317 -36.86 -1.01 -6.24
C LYS A 317 -35.74 -0.07 -5.83
N ILE A 318 -35.05 0.47 -6.82
CA ILE A 318 -34.04 1.52 -6.66
C ILE A 318 -34.60 2.83 -7.22
N THR A 319 -34.30 3.94 -6.55
CA THR A 319 -34.47 5.29 -7.07
C THR A 319 -33.10 5.94 -7.17
N PHE A 320 -32.77 6.49 -8.34
CA PHE A 320 -31.53 7.23 -8.54
C PHE A 320 -31.71 8.72 -8.25
N LYS A 321 -30.65 9.35 -7.74
CA LYS A 321 -30.51 10.80 -7.60
C LYS A 321 -29.23 11.25 -8.30
N ILE A 322 -29.32 12.36 -9.02
CA ILE A 322 -28.19 13.03 -9.67
C ILE A 322 -28.00 14.38 -8.98
N ASN A 323 -26.84 14.58 -8.37
CA ASN A 323 -26.53 15.74 -7.54
C ASN A 323 -27.64 16.04 -6.50
N GLY A 324 -28.11 14.98 -5.82
CA GLY A 324 -29.18 15.05 -4.82
C GLY A 324 -30.62 15.14 -5.37
N LYS A 325 -30.82 15.34 -6.68
CA LYS A 325 -32.15 15.41 -7.30
C LYS A 325 -32.61 14.05 -7.84
N THR A 326 -33.79 13.61 -7.44
CA THR A 326 -34.37 12.34 -7.91
C THR A 326 -34.62 12.35 -9.42
N VAL A 327 -34.18 11.30 -10.10
CA VAL A 327 -34.43 11.07 -11.53
C VAL A 327 -35.92 10.84 -11.78
N LYS A 328 -36.46 11.52 -12.79
CA LYS A 328 -37.88 11.53 -13.15
C LYS A 328 -38.06 11.30 -14.65
N ASP A 329 -39.21 10.76 -15.03
CA ASP A 329 -39.60 10.63 -16.43
C ASP A 329 -40.01 11.99 -17.04
N SER A 330 -40.30 12.00 -18.34
CA SER A 330 -40.70 13.21 -19.07
C SER A 330 -42.00 13.86 -18.57
N GLN A 331 -42.78 13.15 -17.75
CA GLN A 331 -44.01 13.65 -17.11
C GLN A 331 -43.76 14.15 -15.68
N GLY A 332 -42.51 14.12 -15.21
CA GLY A 332 -42.12 14.57 -13.88
C GLY A 332 -42.36 13.56 -12.76
N LYS A 333 -42.65 12.29 -13.08
CA LYS A 333 -42.86 11.21 -12.10
C LYS A 333 -41.56 10.48 -11.81
N VAL A 334 -41.37 10.09 -10.54
CA VAL A 334 -40.17 9.35 -10.09
C VAL A 334 -40.05 8.02 -10.82
N ILE A 335 -38.85 7.75 -11.36
CA ILE A 335 -38.52 6.46 -11.96
C ILE A 335 -38.10 5.48 -10.85
N TYR A 336 -38.77 4.34 -10.80
CA TYR A 336 -38.43 3.24 -9.91
C TYR A 336 -37.87 2.08 -10.73
N ALA A 337 -36.56 1.88 -10.67
CA ALA A 337 -35.89 0.74 -11.29
C ALA A 337 -36.20 -0.51 -10.46
N LYS A 338 -36.70 -1.58 -11.09
CA LYS A 338 -36.88 -2.85 -10.39
C LYS A 338 -35.51 -3.52 -10.26
N VAL A 339 -35.24 -4.11 -9.10
CA VAL A 339 -34.07 -4.98 -8.94
C VAL A 339 -34.43 -6.34 -9.53
N VAL A 340 -33.67 -6.78 -10.53
CA VAL A 340 -33.79 -8.09 -11.18
C VAL A 340 -32.39 -8.69 -11.22
N ASP A 341 -32.24 -9.89 -10.65
CA ASP A 341 -30.95 -10.60 -10.56
C ASP A 341 -29.80 -9.73 -10.04
N GLY A 342 -30.10 -8.95 -8.99
CA GLY A 342 -29.11 -8.09 -8.32
C GLY A 342 -28.83 -6.80 -9.05
N VAL A 343 -29.52 -6.50 -10.14
CA VAL A 343 -29.23 -5.31 -10.96
C VAL A 343 -30.47 -4.44 -11.09
N ALA A 344 -30.30 -3.14 -10.93
CA ALA A 344 -31.30 -2.13 -11.25
C ALA A 344 -30.69 -1.06 -12.16
N GLN A 345 -31.38 -0.76 -13.26
CA GLN A 345 -30.90 0.14 -14.30
C GLN A 345 -31.91 1.21 -14.68
N VAL A 346 -31.42 2.41 -15.01
CA VAL A 346 -32.18 3.53 -15.57
C VAL A 346 -31.30 4.27 -16.56
N ASP A 347 -31.84 4.57 -17.74
CA ASP A 347 -31.20 5.48 -18.69
C ASP A 347 -31.39 6.93 -18.24
N TYR A 348 -30.32 7.71 -18.29
CA TYR A 348 -30.25 9.10 -17.87
C TYR A 348 -29.50 9.94 -18.90
N THR A 349 -30.14 10.99 -19.42
CA THR A 349 -29.48 11.98 -20.28
C THR A 349 -28.75 13.00 -19.42
N VAL A 350 -27.43 13.10 -19.60
CA VAL A 350 -26.56 14.04 -18.91
C VAL A 350 -26.96 15.46 -19.30
N ALA A 351 -27.23 16.30 -18.30
CA ALA A 351 -27.68 17.65 -18.54
C ALA A 351 -26.54 18.54 -19.06
N GLU A 352 -26.82 19.42 -20.01
CA GLU A 352 -25.82 20.33 -20.63
C GLU A 352 -25.07 21.17 -19.59
N GLU A 353 -25.73 21.58 -18.52
CA GLU A 353 -25.10 22.36 -17.45
C GLU A 353 -24.07 21.58 -16.62
N PHE A 354 -23.92 20.28 -16.83
CA PHE A 354 -22.93 19.45 -16.14
C PHE A 354 -21.59 19.36 -16.85
N ALA A 355 -21.44 19.89 -18.07
CA ALA A 355 -20.16 19.92 -18.78
C ALA A 355 -19.00 20.39 -17.88
N GLY A 356 -17.91 19.61 -17.87
CA GLY A 356 -16.71 19.86 -17.07
C GLY A 356 -16.89 19.72 -15.55
N LYS A 357 -17.88 18.95 -15.07
CA LYS A 357 -18.15 18.76 -13.63
C LYS A 357 -18.21 17.30 -13.22
N ASP A 358 -17.83 17.08 -11.96
CA ASP A 358 -18.00 15.80 -11.28
C ASP A 358 -19.34 15.80 -10.53
N ILE A 359 -20.21 14.85 -10.88
CA ILE A 359 -21.58 14.79 -10.38
C ILE A 359 -21.80 13.52 -9.56
N ILE A 360 -22.26 13.66 -8.32
CA ILE A 360 -22.58 12.51 -7.47
C ILE A 360 -23.87 11.84 -7.94
N ILE A 361 -23.80 10.54 -8.19
CA ILE A 361 -24.96 9.66 -8.38
C ILE A 361 -25.22 8.94 -7.05
N THR A 362 -26.48 8.91 -6.60
CA THR A 362 -26.89 8.11 -5.44
C THR A 362 -28.01 7.17 -5.83
N ALA A 363 -27.82 5.86 -5.64
CA ALA A 363 -28.89 4.87 -5.72
C ALA A 363 -29.46 4.58 -4.33
N ILE A 364 -30.79 4.61 -4.21
CA ILE A 364 -31.49 4.37 -2.96
C ILE A 364 -32.39 3.16 -3.13
N TYR A 365 -32.11 2.07 -2.40
CA TYR A 365 -32.96 0.90 -2.34
C TYR A 365 -34.13 1.16 -1.41
N SER A 366 -35.36 1.03 -1.89
CA SER A 366 -36.57 1.37 -1.13
C SER A 366 -36.90 0.41 0.02
N GLY A 367 -36.13 -0.67 0.18
CA GLY A 367 -36.49 -1.82 0.99
C GLY A 367 -37.42 -2.78 0.24
N SER A 368 -37.37 -4.05 0.62
CA SER A 368 -38.38 -5.07 0.29
C SER A 368 -38.40 -6.12 1.40
N ALA A 369 -39.54 -6.80 1.62
CA ALA A 369 -39.83 -7.68 2.76
C ALA A 369 -38.60 -8.33 3.44
N GLY A 370 -38.15 -7.76 4.56
CA GLY A 370 -37.01 -8.25 5.37
C GLY A 370 -35.70 -7.46 5.21
N LEU A 371 -35.59 -6.57 4.23
CA LEU A 371 -34.40 -5.76 3.98
C LEU A 371 -34.69 -4.27 4.20
N PRO A 372 -33.91 -3.59 5.06
CA PRO A 372 -34.06 -2.16 5.29
C PRO A 372 -33.68 -1.33 4.05
N LYS A 373 -34.03 -0.05 4.11
CA LYS A 373 -33.58 0.94 3.12
C LYS A 373 -32.06 1.10 3.25
N THR A 374 -31.36 1.14 2.11
CA THR A 374 -29.92 1.42 2.03
C THR A 374 -29.65 2.35 0.84
N GLU A 375 -28.46 2.94 0.79
CA GLU A 375 -28.00 3.76 -0.32
C GLU A 375 -26.54 3.48 -0.67
N GLY A 376 -26.20 3.68 -1.93
CA GLY A 376 -24.84 3.64 -2.45
C GLY A 376 -24.63 4.77 -3.44
N SER A 377 -23.38 5.15 -3.68
CA SER A 377 -23.04 6.27 -4.55
C SER A 377 -21.84 5.99 -5.44
N SER A 378 -21.79 6.69 -6.57
CA SER A 378 -20.65 6.78 -7.48
C SER A 378 -20.59 8.19 -8.09
N THR A 379 -19.59 8.42 -8.92
CA THR A 379 -19.35 9.70 -9.59
C THR A 379 -19.60 9.58 -11.08
N LEU A 380 -20.31 10.56 -11.64
CA LEU A 380 -20.39 10.81 -13.07
C LEU A 380 -19.40 11.95 -13.41
N TYR A 381 -18.34 11.60 -14.12
CA TYR A 381 -17.38 12.53 -14.71
C TYR A 381 -17.95 13.01 -16.04
N VAL A 382 -18.29 14.30 -16.12
CA VAL A 382 -18.78 14.88 -17.38
C VAL A 382 -17.63 15.61 -18.05
N ASN A 383 -17.28 15.19 -19.26
CA ASN A 383 -16.20 15.80 -20.02
C ASN A 383 -16.48 17.30 -20.25
N GLU A 384 -15.41 18.08 -20.36
CA GLU A 384 -15.51 19.46 -20.84
C GLU A 384 -15.67 19.43 -22.36
N ASP A 385 -16.50 20.33 -22.90
CA ASP A 385 -16.66 20.45 -24.35
C ASP A 385 -15.33 20.80 -25.01
N GLU A 386 -14.94 20.05 -26.04
CA GLU A 386 -13.74 20.40 -26.81
C GLU A 386 -13.95 21.75 -27.55
N PRO A 387 -13.03 22.71 -27.40
CA PRO A 387 -13.16 24.00 -28.04
C PRO A 387 -12.82 23.88 -29.53
N PHE A 388 -13.63 24.51 -30.40
CA PHE A 388 -13.44 24.48 -31.85
C PHE A 388 -13.52 25.88 -32.47
N ILE A 389 -13.04 25.99 -33.71
CA ILE A 389 -13.21 27.14 -34.60
C ILE A 389 -13.66 26.62 -35.97
N GLU A 390 -14.66 27.26 -36.57
CA GLU A 390 -15.19 26.89 -37.88
C GLU A 390 -15.62 28.13 -38.67
N PHE A 391 -15.32 28.20 -39.97
CA PHE A 391 -15.88 29.23 -40.84
C PHE A 391 -17.39 29.06 -41.03
N GLU A 392 -18.14 30.13 -40.74
CA GLU A 392 -19.60 30.17 -40.94
C GLU A 392 -19.97 30.55 -42.38
N ASN A 393 -19.04 31.17 -43.12
CA ASN A 393 -19.25 31.55 -44.51
C ASN A 393 -18.78 30.42 -45.42
N GLU A 394 -19.55 30.09 -46.46
CA GLU A 394 -19.07 29.30 -47.60
C GLU A 394 -17.77 29.90 -48.19
N PRO A 395 -16.93 29.11 -48.90
CA PRO A 395 -15.75 29.61 -49.59
C PRO A 395 -16.03 30.88 -50.39
N ILE A 396 -15.20 31.91 -50.19
CA ILE A 396 -15.49 33.27 -50.65
C ILE A 396 -14.90 33.49 -52.04
N THR A 397 -15.70 34.00 -52.98
CA THR A 397 -15.23 34.46 -54.30
C THR A 397 -15.45 35.97 -54.44
N THR A 398 -14.40 36.71 -54.81
CA THR A 398 -14.43 38.19 -54.87
C THR A 398 -13.39 38.75 -55.83
N SER A 399 -13.42 40.05 -56.12
CA SER A 399 -12.43 40.76 -56.96
C SER A 399 -11.57 41.71 -56.13
N VAL A 400 -10.43 42.13 -56.69
CA VAL A 400 -9.57 43.15 -56.05
C VAL A 400 -10.32 44.46 -55.80
N GLY A 401 -9.98 45.14 -54.71
CA GLY A 401 -10.64 46.38 -54.26
C GLY A 401 -12.02 46.21 -53.62
N GLN A 402 -12.62 45.02 -53.67
CA GLN A 402 -13.90 44.74 -53.02
C GLN A 402 -13.72 44.45 -51.52
N LYS A 403 -14.73 44.82 -50.73
CA LYS A 403 -14.84 44.48 -49.32
C LYS A 403 -15.57 43.13 -49.15
N VAL A 404 -15.00 42.23 -48.37
CA VAL A 404 -15.57 40.93 -47.99
C VAL A 404 -15.59 40.76 -46.49
N THR A 405 -16.55 39.99 -45.97
CA THR A 405 -16.64 39.69 -44.55
C THR A 405 -16.18 38.26 -44.29
N PHE A 406 -15.27 38.08 -43.33
CA PHE A 406 -14.85 36.76 -42.84
C PHE A 406 -15.47 36.54 -41.47
N THR A 407 -16.22 35.46 -41.29
CA THR A 407 -16.86 35.10 -40.02
C THR A 407 -16.52 33.68 -39.64
N VAL A 408 -16.13 33.49 -38.39
CA VAL A 408 -15.95 32.18 -37.78
C VAL A 408 -16.77 32.07 -36.50
N LYS A 409 -17.30 30.88 -36.26
CA LYS A 409 -17.81 30.44 -34.97
C LYS A 409 -16.65 29.86 -34.16
N VAL A 410 -16.62 30.18 -32.87
CA VAL A 410 -15.57 29.76 -31.94
C VAL A 410 -16.21 29.36 -30.62
N THR A 411 -15.81 28.22 -30.06
CA THR A 411 -16.12 27.80 -28.68
C THR A 411 -14.86 27.78 -27.80
N GLY A 412 -15.03 27.65 -26.49
CA GLY A 412 -13.95 27.74 -25.50
C GLY A 412 -13.62 29.16 -25.02
N ASP A 413 -12.63 29.27 -24.12
CA ASP A 413 -12.18 30.56 -23.55
C ASP A 413 -11.28 31.35 -24.52
N VAL A 414 -11.86 31.77 -25.66
CA VAL A 414 -11.16 32.53 -26.70
C VAL A 414 -11.72 33.94 -26.80
N SER A 415 -10.89 34.95 -26.58
CA SER A 415 -11.30 36.35 -26.68
C SER A 415 -11.08 36.99 -28.07
N LYS A 416 -10.19 36.42 -28.89
CA LYS A 416 -9.72 37.01 -30.15
C LYS A 416 -9.31 35.95 -31.19
N VAL A 417 -9.52 36.28 -32.46
CA VAL A 417 -9.12 35.52 -33.65
C VAL A 417 -8.27 36.41 -34.58
N VAL A 418 -7.32 35.80 -35.29
CA VAL A 418 -6.59 36.43 -36.39
C VAL A 418 -6.86 35.69 -37.71
N PHE A 419 -7.07 36.44 -38.77
CA PHE A 419 -7.23 35.89 -40.12
C PHE A 419 -5.93 36.01 -40.91
N LYS A 420 -5.67 35.03 -41.78
CA LYS A 420 -4.49 34.96 -42.64
C LYS A 420 -4.88 34.61 -44.06
N ILE A 421 -4.16 35.14 -45.03
CA ILE A 421 -4.28 34.76 -46.44
C ILE A 421 -2.94 34.18 -46.90
N ASN A 422 -2.95 32.92 -47.36
CA ASN A 422 -1.76 32.11 -47.66
C ASN A 422 -0.71 32.18 -46.54
N GLY A 423 -1.14 31.97 -45.29
CA GLY A 423 -0.28 31.97 -44.11
C GLY A 423 0.19 33.36 -43.64
N LYS A 424 -0.10 34.44 -44.37
CA LYS A 424 0.23 35.82 -43.97
C LYS A 424 -0.92 36.46 -43.20
N THR A 425 -0.65 36.90 -41.97
CA THR A 425 -1.64 37.58 -41.13
C THR A 425 -2.10 38.89 -41.76
N ILE A 426 -3.42 39.10 -41.74
CA ILE A 426 -4.05 40.34 -42.20
C ILE A 426 -3.67 41.49 -41.25
N LYS A 427 -3.36 42.64 -41.83
CA LYS A 427 -2.89 43.84 -41.13
C LYS A 427 -3.73 45.06 -41.52
N ASP A 428 -3.79 46.03 -40.63
CA ASP A 428 -4.36 47.34 -40.89
C ASP A 428 -3.44 48.19 -41.80
N ASP A 429 -3.91 49.38 -42.18
CA ASP A 429 -3.19 50.32 -43.05
C ASP A 429 -1.85 50.80 -42.45
N ASN A 430 -1.66 50.65 -41.13
CA ASN A 430 -0.42 50.98 -40.42
C ASN A 430 0.51 49.77 -40.27
N GLY A 431 0.16 48.61 -40.87
CA GLY A 431 0.95 47.39 -40.83
C GLY A 431 0.86 46.59 -39.53
N LYS A 432 -0.10 46.90 -38.65
CA LYS A 432 -0.33 46.20 -37.38
C LYS A 432 -1.33 45.05 -37.58
N VAL A 433 -1.12 43.93 -36.89
CA VAL A 433 -2.02 42.76 -36.93
C VAL A 433 -3.42 43.14 -36.45
N ILE A 434 -4.45 42.72 -37.19
CA ILE A 434 -5.83 42.89 -36.78
C ILE A 434 -6.24 41.70 -35.91
N TYR A 435 -6.64 41.99 -34.67
CA TYR A 435 -7.21 41.01 -33.74
C TYR A 435 -8.71 41.21 -33.70
N VAL A 436 -9.46 40.22 -34.18
CA VAL A 436 -10.93 40.25 -34.23
C VAL A 436 -11.46 39.73 -32.91
N LYS A 437 -12.24 40.54 -32.20
CA LYS A 437 -12.82 40.15 -30.91
C LYS A 437 -13.92 39.10 -31.12
N VAL A 438 -13.92 38.06 -30.30
CA VAL A 438 -15.03 37.10 -30.22
C VAL A 438 -16.15 37.73 -29.39
N VAL A 439 -17.36 37.78 -29.93
CA VAL A 439 -18.58 38.26 -29.27
C VAL A 439 -19.67 37.22 -29.54
N ASP A 440 -20.28 36.71 -28.47
CA ASP A 440 -21.33 35.68 -28.53
C ASP A 440 -20.93 34.46 -29.38
N GLY A 441 -19.69 33.99 -29.22
CA GLY A 441 -19.14 32.83 -29.94
C GLY A 441 -18.79 33.10 -31.41
N MET A 442 -18.83 34.35 -31.87
CA MET A 442 -18.55 34.73 -33.26
C MET A 442 -17.41 35.75 -33.36
N ALA A 443 -16.52 35.59 -34.34
CA ALA A 443 -15.53 36.60 -34.73
C ALA A 443 -15.71 36.95 -36.20
N SER A 444 -16.03 38.22 -36.47
CA SER A 444 -16.30 38.71 -37.83
C SER A 444 -15.49 39.96 -38.17
N ILE A 445 -14.94 40.03 -39.38
CA ILE A 445 -14.19 41.17 -39.90
C ILE A 445 -14.50 41.47 -41.35
N ASP A 446 -14.68 42.76 -41.65
CA ASP A 446 -14.68 43.27 -43.01
C ASP A 446 -13.26 43.57 -43.49
N TYR A 447 -12.87 42.99 -44.62
CA TYR A 447 -11.55 43.14 -45.23
C TYR A 447 -11.65 43.56 -46.70
N VAL A 448 -10.89 44.58 -47.09
CA VAL A 448 -10.79 45.02 -48.49
C VAL A 448 -9.65 44.27 -49.17
N ILE A 449 -9.94 43.58 -50.27
CA ILE A 449 -8.93 42.83 -51.03
C ILE A 449 -7.95 43.82 -51.69
N PRO A 450 -6.63 43.72 -51.43
CA PRO A 450 -5.65 44.65 -52.00
C PRO A 450 -5.60 44.61 -53.54
N GLU A 451 -5.42 45.77 -54.18
CA GLU A 451 -5.34 45.91 -55.64
C GLU A 451 -4.18 45.14 -56.30
N ASN A 452 -3.16 44.79 -55.52
CA ASN A 452 -1.98 44.07 -55.99
C ASN A 452 -2.09 42.53 -55.90
N MET A 453 -3.22 42.00 -55.42
CA MET A 453 -3.48 40.56 -55.46
C MET A 453 -3.75 40.10 -56.90
N LYS A 454 -3.38 38.85 -57.22
CA LYS A 454 -3.56 38.27 -58.55
C LYS A 454 -4.83 37.43 -58.56
N ALA A 455 -5.50 37.35 -59.72
CA ALA A 455 -6.63 36.45 -59.90
C ALA A 455 -6.16 34.98 -59.80
N LYS A 456 -6.52 34.31 -58.69
CA LYS A 456 -6.27 32.89 -58.38
C LYS A 456 -6.91 32.53 -57.03
N GLU A 457 -6.76 31.27 -56.62
CA GLU A 457 -7.12 30.77 -55.30
C GLU A 457 -6.05 31.06 -54.24
N TYR A 458 -6.53 31.34 -53.03
CA TYR A 458 -5.76 31.59 -51.81
C TYR A 458 -6.36 30.79 -50.66
N THR A 459 -5.53 30.33 -49.72
CA THR A 459 -5.98 29.74 -48.45
C THR A 459 -6.30 30.86 -47.46
N LEU A 460 -7.53 30.91 -46.98
CA LEU A 460 -7.96 31.75 -45.88
C LEU A 460 -7.93 30.92 -44.60
N THR A 461 -7.09 31.30 -43.65
CA THR A 461 -6.93 30.61 -42.36
C THR A 461 -7.46 31.52 -41.25
N ALA A 462 -8.28 30.99 -40.35
CA ALA A 462 -8.61 31.64 -39.09
C ALA A 462 -7.88 30.94 -37.94
N VAL A 463 -7.32 31.72 -37.01
CA VAL A 463 -6.57 31.17 -35.87
C VAL A 463 -6.97 31.90 -34.59
N THR A 464 -7.34 31.17 -33.55
CA THR A 464 -7.58 31.74 -32.22
C THR A 464 -6.28 32.28 -31.60
N THR A 465 -6.40 33.26 -30.71
CA THR A 465 -5.29 33.76 -29.91
C THR A 465 -5.56 33.45 -28.44
N GLY A 466 -4.71 32.62 -27.84
CA GLY A 466 -4.88 32.09 -26.48
C GLY A 466 -3.87 30.97 -26.21
N ASN A 467 -4.06 30.25 -25.10
CA ASN A 467 -3.25 29.08 -24.76
C ASN A 467 -3.50 27.92 -25.74
N ASP A 468 -4.76 27.68 -26.09
CA ASP A 468 -5.14 26.69 -27.10
C ASP A 468 -5.28 27.34 -28.48
N ARG A 469 -4.43 26.90 -29.39
CA ARG A 469 -4.33 27.44 -30.76
C ARG A 469 -5.18 26.59 -31.70
N LEU A 470 -6.45 26.96 -31.83
CA LEU A 470 -7.38 26.37 -32.79
C LEU A 470 -7.20 27.02 -34.15
N THR A 471 -7.36 26.24 -35.23
CA THR A 471 -7.20 26.71 -36.61
C THR A 471 -8.24 26.06 -37.51
N ASP A 472 -8.83 26.86 -38.39
CA ASP A 472 -9.67 26.39 -39.48
C ASP A 472 -9.27 27.08 -40.80
N GLU A 473 -9.51 26.43 -41.93
CA GLU A 473 -9.09 26.88 -43.26
C GLU A 473 -10.17 26.68 -44.32
N GLN A 474 -10.31 27.67 -45.20
CA GLN A 474 -11.14 27.58 -46.39
C GLN A 474 -10.51 28.27 -47.60
N THR A 475 -11.12 28.10 -48.78
CA THR A 475 -10.66 28.75 -50.01
C THR A 475 -11.21 30.18 -50.13
N LEU A 476 -10.33 31.11 -50.52
CA LEU A 476 -10.65 32.46 -51.00
C LEU A 476 -10.22 32.57 -52.47
N THR A 477 -11.19 32.77 -53.36
CA THR A 477 -10.97 32.89 -54.80
C THR A 477 -11.00 34.35 -55.22
N ILE A 478 -9.90 34.85 -55.79
CA ILE A 478 -9.84 36.20 -56.39
C ILE A 478 -10.08 36.11 -57.89
N THR A 479 -11.12 36.79 -58.39
CA THR A 479 -11.42 36.93 -59.82
C THR A 479 -10.84 38.22 -60.40
N ALA A 480 -10.65 38.22 -61.72
CA ALA A 480 -10.10 39.35 -62.47
C ALA A 480 -10.98 40.60 -62.39
#